data_AF-A0A494VYD1-F1
#
_entry.id   AF-A0A494VYD1-F1
#
_cell.length_a   1.000
_cell.length_b   1.000
_cell.length_c   1.000
_cell.angle_alpha   90.00
_cell.angle_beta   90.00
_cell.angle_gamma   90.00
#
_symmetry.space_group_name_H-M   'P 1'
#
loop_
_entity.id
_entity.type
_entity.pdbx_description
1 polymer ?
#
loop_
_entity_poly.entity_id
_entity_poly.type
_entity_poly.pdbx_seq_one_letter_code
_entity_poly.pdbx_strand_id
1 'polypeptide(L)'
;MKKIIMIALMLSLGIAAKAESKSDSTKRDTVKINNQLRKLQEKLTDLQTELTKVQNRLPGEQSAAEEAANSSTAAQEKSKRAANSALGGDAGDNRKAAKAAKKAARETGDAEDAANKVRKDQDKIRDLNKDIDKTNEKIAKLQRGDS
;
A
#
# COMPACT_ATOMS: atom_id res chain seq x y z
N MET A 1 -7.92 7.33 35.66
CA MET A 1 -6.80 7.18 34.71
C MET A 1 -7.25 7.78 33.39
N LYS A 2 -6.95 9.07 33.20
CA LYS A 2 -5.86 9.62 32.36
C LYS A 2 -6.18 9.59 30.85
N LYS A 3 -6.77 10.71 30.42
CA LYS A 3 -6.42 11.53 29.24
C LYS A 3 -6.40 10.82 27.88
N ILE A 4 -7.45 11.02 27.09
CA ILE A 4 -7.30 11.17 25.64
C ILE A 4 -7.73 12.59 25.30
N ILE A 5 -6.74 13.31 24.79
CA ILE A 5 -6.64 14.76 24.71
C ILE A 5 -7.40 15.25 23.47
N MET A 6 -8.32 16.18 23.70
CA MET A 6 -8.75 17.16 22.70
C MET A 6 -7.53 17.90 22.16
N ILE A 7 -7.29 17.82 20.85
CA ILE A 7 -6.52 18.84 20.15
C ILE A 7 -7.48 19.53 19.18
N ALA A 8 -8.20 20.50 19.74
CA ALA A 8 -8.73 21.63 19.00
C ALA A 8 -7.51 22.49 18.61
N LEU A 9 -7.15 22.50 17.33
CA LEU A 9 -6.08 23.35 16.82
C LEU A 9 -6.67 24.76 16.58
N MET A 10 -6.65 25.57 17.63
CA MET A 10 -6.66 27.03 17.49
C MET A 10 -5.41 27.46 16.72
N LEU A 11 -5.60 28.11 15.57
CA LEU A 11 -4.59 28.95 14.94
C LEU A 11 -5.24 30.31 14.65
N SER A 12 -5.31 31.13 15.69
CA SER A 12 -5.42 32.58 15.60
C SER A 12 -4.10 33.14 15.09
N LEU A 13 -4.05 33.55 13.83
CA LEU A 13 -2.96 34.36 13.27
C LEU A 13 -3.55 35.70 12.82
N GLY A 14 -3.74 36.58 13.79
CA GLY A 14 -3.79 38.02 13.56
C GLY A 14 -2.36 38.55 13.48
N ILE A 15 -1.88 38.82 12.27
CA ILE A 15 -0.70 39.67 12.06
C ILE A 15 -1.10 40.73 11.05
N ALA A 16 -1.34 41.93 11.56
CA ALA A 16 -1.42 43.15 10.77
C ALA A 16 -0.02 43.46 10.22
N ALA A 17 0.23 43.11 8.96
CA ALA A 17 1.44 43.52 8.25
C ALA A 17 1.19 44.85 7.54
N LYS A 18 1.99 45.86 7.89
CA LYS A 18 2.06 47.14 7.17
C LYS A 18 2.54 46.89 5.75
N ALA A 19 1.80 47.43 4.79
CA ALA A 19 2.12 47.38 3.38
C ALA A 19 3.27 48.37 3.07
N GLU A 20 4.49 47.85 2.89
CA GLU A 20 5.54 48.56 2.16
C GLU A 20 5.54 48.11 0.69
N SER A 21 5.39 49.08 -0.20
CA SER A 21 5.36 48.92 -1.65
C SER A 21 6.75 48.59 -2.21
N LYS A 22 7.09 47.30 -2.28
CA LYS A 22 8.08 46.75 -3.24
C LYS A 22 7.34 45.90 -4.27
N SER A 23 6.60 46.56 -5.15
CA SER A 23 5.65 45.91 -6.07
C SER A 23 6.25 45.67 -7.45
N ASP A 24 6.86 44.49 -7.65
CA ASP A 24 6.61 43.67 -8.85
C ASP A 24 7.34 42.33 -8.80
N SER A 25 8.59 42.28 -8.31
CA SER A 25 9.34 41.03 -8.14
C SER A 25 8.74 40.16 -7.03
N THR A 26 8.46 40.74 -5.86
CA THR A 26 7.92 40.04 -4.69
C THR A 26 6.57 39.38 -5.00
N LYS A 27 5.66 40.07 -5.69
CA LYS A 27 4.35 39.52 -6.08
C LYS A 27 4.49 38.34 -7.05
N ARG A 28 5.43 38.41 -7.99
CA ARG A 28 5.68 37.35 -8.98
C ARG A 28 6.28 36.11 -8.33
N ASP A 29 7.12 36.27 -7.31
CA ASP A 29 7.65 35.15 -6.51
C ASP A 29 6.58 34.55 -5.58
N THR A 30 5.69 35.36 -5.00
CA THR A 30 4.55 34.83 -4.23
C THR A 30 3.61 33.99 -5.10
N VAL A 31 3.32 34.42 -6.33
CA VAL A 31 2.47 33.65 -7.27
C VAL A 31 3.13 32.32 -7.67
N LYS A 32 4.45 32.30 -7.89
CA LYS A 32 5.19 31.05 -8.19
C LYS A 32 5.15 30.08 -7.01
N ILE A 33 5.41 30.56 -5.79
CA ILE A 33 5.38 29.75 -4.57
C ILE A 33 3.97 29.20 -4.34
N ASN A 34 2.93 30.03 -4.48
CA ASN A 34 1.53 29.58 -4.36
C ASN A 34 1.17 28.51 -5.40
N ASN A 35 1.65 28.66 -6.64
CA ASN A 35 1.44 27.65 -7.68
C ASN A 35 2.17 26.33 -7.37
N GLN A 36 3.39 26.37 -6.84
CA GLN A 36 4.12 25.18 -6.41
C GLN A 36 3.41 24.51 -5.22
N LEU A 37 2.94 25.30 -4.26
CA LEU A 37 2.18 24.82 -3.12
C LEU A 37 0.90 24.12 -3.57
N ARG A 38 0.13 24.72 -4.48
CA ARG A 38 -1.07 24.11 -5.06
C ARG A 38 -0.76 22.77 -5.72
N LYS A 39 0.28 22.69 -6.56
CA LYS A 39 0.69 21.43 -7.20
C LYS A 39 1.09 20.35 -6.20
N LEU A 40 1.77 20.73 -5.12
CA LEU A 40 2.16 19.78 -4.08
C LEU A 40 0.96 19.31 -3.25
N GLN A 41 -0.01 20.18 -3.00
CA GLN A 41 -1.28 19.81 -2.34
C GLN A 41 -2.14 18.89 -3.21
N GLU A 42 -2.20 19.14 -4.52
CA GLU A 42 -2.84 18.25 -5.50
C GLU A 42 -2.17 16.88 -5.48
N LYS A 43 -0.83 16.85 -5.60
CA LYS A 43 -0.06 15.60 -5.51
C LYS A 43 -0.29 14.87 -4.18
N LEU A 44 -0.32 15.58 -3.05
CA LEU A 44 -0.57 14.99 -1.74
C LEU A 44 -1.96 14.33 -1.68
N THR A 45 -2.98 15.01 -2.22
CA THR A 45 -4.35 14.50 -2.30
C THR A 45 -4.41 13.23 -3.17
N ASP A 46 -3.72 13.22 -4.31
CA ASP A 46 -3.64 12.04 -5.19
C ASP A 46 -2.98 10.85 -4.48
N LEU A 47 -1.84 11.10 -3.81
CA LEU A 47 -1.12 10.07 -3.05
C LEU A 47 -1.97 9.50 -1.91
N GLN A 48 -2.69 10.35 -1.16
CA GLN A 48 -3.59 9.92 -0.09
C GLN A 48 -4.78 9.12 -0.63
N THR A 49 -5.32 9.52 -1.78
CA THR A 49 -6.39 8.79 -2.46
C THR A 49 -5.91 7.40 -2.88
N GLU A 50 -4.71 7.32 -3.47
CA GLU A 50 -4.12 6.04 -3.86
C GLU A 50 -3.81 5.16 -2.65
N LEU A 51 -3.28 5.74 -1.56
CA LEU A 51 -3.04 5.03 -0.31
C LEU A 51 -4.33 4.42 0.23
N THR A 52 -5.41 5.20 0.28
CA THR A 52 -6.72 4.75 0.74
C THR A 52 -7.24 3.59 -0.13
N LYS A 53 -7.09 3.68 -1.46
CA LYS A 53 -7.49 2.60 -2.38
C LYS A 53 -6.72 1.29 -2.10
N VAL A 54 -5.41 1.37 -1.89
CA VAL A 54 -4.59 0.17 -1.61
C VAL A 54 -4.90 -0.40 -0.23
N GLN A 55 -5.06 0.45 0.78
CA GLN A 55 -5.47 0.03 2.13
C GLN A 55 -6.84 -0.66 2.14
N ASN A 56 -7.78 -0.19 1.33
CA ASN A 56 -9.12 -0.78 1.25
C ASN A 56 -9.13 -2.16 0.56
N ARG A 57 -8.25 -2.41 -0.41
CA ARG A 57 -8.18 -3.71 -1.09
C ARG A 57 -7.32 -4.74 -0.36
N LEU A 58 -6.34 -4.29 0.44
CA LEU A 58 -5.38 -5.17 1.12
C LEU A 58 -6.04 -6.28 1.95
N PRO A 59 -7.10 -6.04 2.75
CA PRO A 59 -7.79 -7.11 3.48
C PRO A 59 -8.34 -8.20 2.56
N GLY A 60 -8.90 -7.81 1.41
CA GLY A 60 -9.43 -8.76 0.43
C GLY A 60 -8.32 -9.62 -0.19
N GLU A 61 -7.18 -9.00 -0.53
CA GLU A 61 -6.01 -9.74 -1.04
C GLU A 61 -5.42 -10.66 0.04
N GLN A 62 -5.42 -10.24 1.31
CA GLN A 62 -4.98 -11.09 2.43
C GLN A 62 -5.88 -12.31 2.62
N SER A 63 -7.20 -12.13 2.60
CA SER A 63 -8.14 -13.25 2.67
C SER A 63 -7.96 -14.21 1.49
N ALA A 64 -7.81 -13.69 0.27
CA ALA A 64 -7.57 -14.51 -0.91
C ALA A 64 -6.25 -15.30 -0.81
N ALA A 65 -5.20 -14.69 -0.28
CA ALA A 65 -3.92 -15.36 -0.05
C ALA A 65 -4.03 -16.48 1.01
N GLU A 66 -4.79 -16.25 2.09
CA GLU A 66 -5.05 -17.26 3.11
C GLU A 66 -5.85 -18.44 2.55
N GLU A 67 -6.92 -18.18 1.80
CA GLU A 67 -7.72 -19.22 1.14
C GLU A 67 -6.89 -20.06 0.15
N ALA A 68 -6.04 -19.40 -0.65
CA ALA A 68 -5.15 -20.07 -1.59
C ALA A 68 -4.08 -20.91 -0.84
N ALA A 69 -3.52 -20.40 0.25
CA ALA A 69 -2.57 -21.13 1.10
C ALA A 69 -3.20 -22.39 1.74
N ASN A 70 -4.44 -22.27 2.20
CA ASN A 70 -5.20 -23.40 2.74
C ASN A 70 -5.49 -24.46 1.67
N SER A 71 -5.89 -24.02 0.47
CA SER A 71 -6.14 -24.90 -0.68
C SER A 71 -4.87 -25.63 -1.13
N SER A 72 -3.74 -24.91 -1.19
CA SER A 72 -2.41 -25.45 -1.46
C SER A 72 -2.04 -26.52 -0.43
N THR A 73 -2.17 -26.22 0.86
CA THR A 73 -1.86 -27.16 1.96
C THR A 73 -2.68 -28.44 1.85
N ALA A 74 -4.00 -28.31 1.66
CA ALA A 74 -4.89 -29.46 1.50
C ALA A 74 -4.54 -30.30 0.25
N ALA A 75 -4.17 -29.65 -0.86
CA ALA A 75 -3.76 -30.33 -2.09
C ALA A 75 -2.42 -31.06 -1.91
N GLN A 76 -1.45 -30.45 -1.23
CA GLN A 76 -0.17 -31.07 -0.91
C GLN A 76 -0.35 -32.28 0.01
N GLU A 77 -1.19 -32.20 1.04
CA GLU A 77 -1.51 -33.35 1.88
C GLU A 77 -2.14 -34.49 1.08
N LYS A 78 -3.12 -34.17 0.21
CA LYS A 78 -3.74 -35.17 -0.65
C LYS A 78 -2.73 -35.81 -1.61
N SER A 79 -1.81 -35.00 -2.13
CA SER A 79 -0.70 -35.49 -2.97
C SER A 79 0.19 -36.46 -2.20
N LYS A 80 0.58 -36.12 -0.97
CA LYS A 80 1.38 -37.00 -0.10
C LYS A 80 0.67 -38.33 0.17
N ARG A 81 -0.62 -38.28 0.52
CA ARG A 81 -1.42 -39.50 0.77
C ARG A 81 -1.52 -40.37 -0.49
N ALA A 82 -1.79 -39.76 -1.66
CA ALA A 82 -1.89 -40.48 -2.91
C ALA A 82 -0.54 -41.09 -3.35
N ALA A 83 0.57 -40.37 -3.14
CA ALA A 83 1.91 -40.88 -3.40
C ALA A 83 2.21 -42.11 -2.54
N ASN A 84 1.85 -42.08 -1.25
CA ASN A 84 2.02 -43.24 -0.36
C ASN A 84 1.20 -44.44 -0.82
N SER A 85 -0.05 -44.24 -1.28
CA SER A 85 -0.86 -45.34 -1.83
C SER A 85 -0.29 -45.93 -3.13
N ALA A 86 0.42 -45.12 -3.91
CA ALA A 86 1.07 -45.59 -5.13
C ALA A 86 2.34 -46.43 -4.86
N LEU A 87 2.95 -46.31 -3.68
CA LEU A 87 4.09 -47.15 -3.27
C LEU A 87 3.61 -48.59 -3.04
N GLY A 88 3.78 -49.44 -4.06
CA GLY A 88 3.28 -50.82 -4.07
C GLY A 88 1.83 -50.96 -4.54
N GLY A 89 1.22 -49.85 -5.00
CA GLY A 89 -0.12 -49.83 -5.61
C GLY A 89 -0.10 -50.13 -7.10
N ASP A 90 -1.27 -50.04 -7.73
CA ASP A 90 -1.44 -50.36 -9.15
C ASP A 90 -1.22 -49.15 -10.09
N ALA A 91 -1.44 -49.36 -11.38
CA ALA A 91 -1.35 -48.29 -12.37
C ALA A 91 -2.40 -47.18 -12.15
N GLY A 92 -3.56 -47.50 -11.57
CA GLY A 92 -4.61 -46.56 -11.18
C GLY A 92 -4.16 -45.64 -10.04
N ASP A 93 -3.52 -46.21 -9.01
CA ASP A 93 -2.96 -45.46 -7.88
C ASP A 93 -1.86 -44.50 -8.34
N ASN A 94 -0.96 -44.96 -9.21
CA ASN A 94 0.06 -44.12 -9.84
C ASN A 94 -0.55 -42.94 -10.60
N ARG A 95 -1.61 -43.17 -11.39
CA ARG A 95 -2.32 -42.09 -12.10
C ARG A 95 -3.00 -41.11 -11.13
N LYS A 96 -3.57 -41.60 -10.03
CA LYS A 96 -4.19 -40.77 -8.99
C LYS A 96 -3.15 -39.90 -8.29
N ALA A 97 -2.00 -40.47 -7.95
CA ALA A 97 -0.86 -39.74 -7.39
C ALA A 97 -0.38 -38.64 -8.33
N ALA A 98 -0.20 -38.95 -9.62
CA ALA A 98 0.21 -37.96 -10.63
C ALA A 98 -0.81 -36.80 -10.75
N LYS A 99 -2.12 -37.11 -10.77
CA LYS A 99 -3.18 -36.08 -10.78
C LYS A 99 -3.16 -35.22 -9.52
N ALA A 100 -2.98 -35.84 -8.35
CA ALA A 100 -2.91 -35.12 -7.08
C ALA A 100 -1.68 -34.21 -7.00
N ALA A 101 -0.52 -34.67 -7.48
CA ALA A 101 0.70 -33.88 -7.56
C ALA A 101 0.53 -32.68 -8.51
N LYS A 102 -0.05 -32.89 -9.70
CA LYS A 102 -0.34 -31.80 -10.64
C LYS A 102 -1.29 -30.76 -10.02
N LYS A 103 -2.31 -31.21 -9.28
CA LYS A 103 -3.21 -30.30 -8.56
C LYS A 103 -2.44 -29.53 -7.50
N ALA A 104 -1.65 -30.19 -6.65
CA ALA A 104 -0.87 -29.54 -5.60
C ALA A 104 0.08 -28.47 -6.16
N ALA A 105 0.75 -28.76 -7.28
CA ALA A 105 1.63 -27.79 -7.94
C ALA A 105 0.85 -26.54 -8.41
N ARG A 106 -0.34 -26.73 -9.01
CA ARG A 106 -1.19 -25.62 -9.43
C ARG A 106 -1.65 -24.75 -8.26
N GLU A 107 -2.20 -25.38 -7.22
CA GLU A 107 -2.72 -24.66 -6.05
C GLU A 107 -1.57 -23.95 -5.29
N THR A 108 -0.36 -24.50 -5.31
CA THR A 108 0.83 -23.84 -4.78
C THR A 108 1.18 -22.58 -5.59
N GLY A 109 1.13 -22.66 -6.92
CA GLY A 109 1.32 -21.49 -7.77
C GLY A 109 0.27 -20.41 -7.53
N ASP A 110 -1.00 -20.79 -7.42
CA ASP A 110 -2.10 -19.86 -7.11
C ASP A 110 -1.88 -19.17 -5.73
N ALA A 111 -1.38 -19.91 -4.74
CA ALA A 111 -1.03 -19.36 -3.42
C ALA A 111 0.18 -18.39 -3.47
N GLU A 112 1.21 -18.72 -4.25
CA GLU A 112 2.37 -17.84 -4.45
C GLU A 112 1.97 -16.53 -5.15
N ASP A 113 1.10 -16.61 -6.15
CA ASP A 113 0.59 -15.44 -6.86
C ASP A 113 -0.24 -14.54 -5.94
N ALA A 114 -1.12 -15.13 -5.12
CA ALA A 114 -1.91 -14.38 -4.15
C ALA A 114 -1.03 -13.72 -3.07
N ALA A 115 -0.05 -14.45 -2.52
CA ALA A 115 0.92 -13.90 -1.57
C ALA A 115 1.74 -12.75 -2.20
N ASN A 116 2.11 -12.88 -3.47
CA ASN A 116 2.81 -11.83 -4.20
C ASN A 116 1.96 -10.55 -4.39
N LYS A 117 0.64 -10.67 -4.56
CA LYS A 117 -0.26 -9.49 -4.60
C LYS A 117 -0.28 -8.76 -3.26
N VAL A 118 -0.42 -9.48 -2.16
CA VAL A 118 -0.35 -8.91 -0.80
C VAL A 118 0.97 -8.17 -0.60
N ARG A 119 2.09 -8.79 -0.96
CA ARG A 119 3.42 -8.15 -0.85
C ARG A 119 3.51 -6.87 -1.69
N LYS A 120 3.05 -6.90 -2.95
CA LYS A 120 3.04 -5.72 -3.83
C LYS A 120 2.22 -4.58 -3.24
N ASP A 121 1.09 -4.88 -2.61
CA ASP A 121 0.26 -3.87 -1.97
C ASP A 121 0.90 -3.29 -0.71
N GLN A 122 1.56 -4.12 0.11
CA GLN A 122 2.34 -3.65 1.26
C GLN A 122 3.51 -2.77 0.83
N ASP A 123 4.26 -3.17 -0.20
CA ASP A 123 5.35 -2.39 -0.76
C ASP A 123 4.84 -1.05 -1.31
N LYS A 124 3.70 -1.07 -2.01
CA LYS A 124 3.05 0.14 -2.51
C LYS A 124 2.61 1.09 -1.40
N ILE A 125 2.03 0.58 -0.31
CA ILE A 125 1.69 1.39 0.87
C ILE A 125 2.95 2.05 1.45
N ARG A 126 4.05 1.31 1.59
CA ARG A 126 5.31 1.85 2.09
C ARG A 126 5.84 2.97 1.19
N ASP A 127 5.80 2.77 -0.12
CA ASP A 127 6.34 3.75 -1.05
C ASP A 127 5.45 4.99 -1.16
N LEU A 128 4.13 4.83 -1.09
CA LEU A 128 3.18 5.95 -0.99
C LEU A 128 3.41 6.78 0.29
N ASN A 129 3.62 6.13 1.44
CA ASN A 129 3.92 6.84 2.68
C ASN A 129 5.22 7.67 2.56
N LYS A 130 6.28 7.09 1.99
CA LYS A 130 7.54 7.83 1.72
C LYS A 130 7.30 9.05 0.83
N ASP A 131 6.47 8.93 -0.20
CA ASP A 131 6.19 10.02 -1.12
C ASP A 131 5.29 11.10 -0.51
N ILE A 132 4.38 10.72 0.38
CA ILE A 132 3.59 11.64 1.21
C ILE A 132 4.53 12.44 2.12
N ASP A 133 5.44 11.77 2.83
CA ASP A 133 6.39 12.43 3.73
C ASP A 133 7.28 13.42 2.98
N LYS A 134 7.87 13.02 1.85
CA LYS A 134 8.66 13.92 0.98
C LYS A 134 7.84 15.10 0.48
N THR A 135 6.56 14.90 0.18
CA THR A 135 5.67 15.97 -0.30
C THR A 135 5.36 16.95 0.83
N ASN A 136 5.08 16.45 2.03
CA ASN A 136 4.89 17.27 3.24
C ASN A 136 6.15 18.07 3.60
N GLU A 137 7.34 17.48 3.50
CA GLU A 137 8.60 18.18 3.71
C GLU A 137 8.78 19.34 2.71
N LYS A 138 8.46 19.12 1.43
CA LYS A 138 8.53 20.17 0.40
C LYS A 138 7.53 21.29 0.66
N ILE A 139 6.31 20.96 1.05
CA ILE A 139 5.29 21.93 1.46
C ILE A 139 5.82 22.76 2.64
N ALA A 140 6.36 22.11 3.67
CA ALA A 140 6.88 22.77 4.86
C ALA A 140 8.10 23.67 4.57
N LYS A 141 8.96 23.32 3.60
CA LYS A 141 10.08 24.16 3.15
C LYS A 141 9.59 25.41 2.42
N LEU A 142 8.65 25.25 1.47
CA LEU A 142 8.06 26.38 0.74
C LEU A 142 7.28 27.33 1.66
N GLN A 143 6.62 26.81 2.70
CA GLN A 143 5.91 27.63 3.70
C GLN A 143 6.86 28.38 4.63
N ARG A 144 8.05 27.83 4.93
CA ARG A 144 9.07 28.47 5.77
C ARG A 144 9.92 29.50 5.01
N GLY A 145 9.88 29.50 3.68
CA GLY A 145 10.75 30.36 2.86
C GLY A 145 12.18 29.84 2.74
N ASP A 146 12.46 28.62 3.21
CA ASP A 146 13.75 27.91 3.06
C ASP A 146 13.81 27.29 1.65
N SER A 147 13.91 28.13 0.63
CA SER A 147 14.04 27.71 -0.79
C SER A 147 15.49 27.69 -1.23
#